data_AF-A0A846E555-F1
#
_entry.id   AF-A0A846E555-F1
#
_cell.length_a   1.000
_cell.length_b   1.000
_cell.length_c   1.000
_cell.angle_alpha   90.00
_cell.angle_beta   90.00
_cell.angle_gamma   90.00
#
_symmetry.space_group_name_H-M   'P 1'
#
loop_
_entity.id
_entity.type
_entity.pdbx_description
1 polymer ?
#
loop_
_entity_poly.entity_id
_entity_poly.type
_entity_poly.pdbx_seq_one_letter_code
_entity_poly.pdbx_strand_id
1 'polypeptide(L)' 'MSQEYIRTSYAVWEITLKCNLACSQCGSRAGKARANELSTSEALDLVEQLAEVGIKEVTLIGGEAFLRPDWLEI' A
#
# COMPACT_ATOMS: atom_id res chain seq x y z
N MET A 1 15.90 -10.41 -29.28
CA MET A 1 15.39 -11.03 -28.05
C MET A 1 14.75 -9.94 -27.22
N SER A 2 13.43 -9.80 -27.33
CA SER A 2 12.66 -8.83 -26.53
C SER A 2 12.83 -9.19 -25.07
N GLN A 3 13.48 -8.31 -24.31
CA GLN A 3 13.62 -8.47 -22.87
C GLN A 3 12.22 -8.38 -22.27
N GLU A 4 11.69 -9.52 -21.82
CA GLU A 4 10.39 -9.60 -21.18
C GLU A 4 10.49 -8.89 -19.82
N TYR A 5 9.68 -7.85 -19.62
CA TYR A 5 9.80 -6.97 -18.47
C TYR A 5 9.18 -7.63 -17.23
N ILE A 6 10.00 -8.39 -16.49
CA ILE A 6 9.60 -9.08 -15.26
C ILE A 6 10.12 -8.27 -14.06
N ARG A 7 9.21 -7.58 -13.34
CA ARG A 7 9.54 -6.88 -12.09
C ARG A 7 9.56 -7.86 -10.92
N THR A 8 10.75 -8.36 -10.56
CA THR A 8 10.93 -9.34 -9.48
C THR A 8 10.99 -8.72 -8.08
N SER A 9 11.05 -7.39 -7.95
CA SER A 9 11.29 -6.67 -6.68
C SER A 9 10.28 -5.55 -6.48
N TYR A 10 9.00 -5.92 -6.45
CA TYR A 10 7.88 -4.99 -6.38
C TYR A 10 6.87 -5.41 -5.30
N ALA A 11 6.37 -4.43 -4.55
CA ALA A 11 5.31 -4.62 -3.56
C ALA A 11 4.07 -3.78 -3.89
N VAL A 12 2.89 -4.36 -3.67
CA VAL A 12 1.62 -3.63 -3.64
C VAL A 12 1.22 -3.52 -2.17
N TRP A 13 1.16 -2.31 -1.62
CA TRP A 13 0.92 -2.13 -0.20
C TRP A 13 -0.34 -1.30 0.06
N GLU A 14 -1.31 -1.92 0.72
CA GLU A 14 -2.52 -1.28 1.24
C GLU A 14 -2.23 -0.48 2.51
N ILE A 15 -2.12 0.85 2.40
CA ILE A 15 -1.76 1.72 3.53
C ILE A 15 -2.95 2.08 4.43
N THR A 16 -4.19 1.91 3.94
CA THR A 16 -5.44 2.04 4.69
C THR A 16 -6.56 1.29 4.00
N LEU A 17 -7.52 0.71 4.74
CA LEU A 17 -8.76 0.15 4.17
C LEU A 17 -9.86 1.21 3.99
N LYS A 18 -9.64 2.43 4.50
CA LYS A 18 -10.61 3.52 4.41
C LYS A 18 -10.88 3.86 2.95
N CYS A 19 -12.16 3.96 2.59
CA CYS A 19 -12.60 4.35 1.25
C CYS A 19 -13.84 5.24 1.33
N ASN A 20 -13.95 6.19 0.42
CA ASN A 20 -15.09 7.07 0.24
C ASN A 20 -16.14 6.50 -0.75
N LEU A 21 -15.88 5.33 -1.32
CA LEU A 21 -16.77 4.60 -2.23
C LEU A 21 -17.18 3.24 -1.65
N ALA A 22 -18.18 2.61 -2.28
CA ALA A 22 -18.73 1.30 -1.88
C ALA A 22 -18.95 0.41 -3.12
N CYS A 23 -17.89 0.19 -3.90
CA CYS A 23 -17.98 -0.51 -5.18
C CYS A 23 -18.41 -1.98 -5.00
N SER A 24 -19.41 -2.42 -5.76
CA SER A 24 -19.95 -3.79 -5.68
C SER A 24 -18.93 -4.89 -5.97
N GLN A 25 -17.92 -4.62 -6.82
CA GLN A 25 -16.83 -5.56 -7.13
C GLN A 25 -15.53 -5.29 -6.36
N CYS A 26 -15.56 -4.57 -5.22
CA CYS A 26 -14.36 -4.28 -4.44
C CYS A 26 -13.78 -5.57 -3.83
N GLY A 27 -12.59 -5.99 -4.28
CA GLY A 27 -11.89 -7.17 -3.77
C GLY A 27 -11.55 -7.09 -2.28
N SER A 28 -11.09 -5.92 -1.81
CA SER A 28 -10.78 -5.68 -0.39
C SER A 28 -12.01 -5.43 0.48
N ARG A 29 -13.19 -5.22 -0.12
CA ARG A 29 -14.40 -4.73 0.56
C ARG A 29 -14.11 -3.49 1.41
N ALA A 30 -13.42 -2.53 0.80
CA ALA A 30 -12.96 -1.30 1.44
C ALA A 30 -14.12 -0.43 1.94
N GLY A 31 -13.84 0.41 2.93
CA GLY A 31 -14.85 1.29 3.53
C GLY A 31 -14.34 1.96 4.79
N LYS A 32 -14.50 1.31 5.95
CA LYS A 32 -13.93 1.81 7.20
C LYS A 32 -12.46 1.41 7.32
N ALA A 33 -11.65 2.27 7.92
CA ALA A 33 -10.29 1.93 8.32
C ALA A 33 -10.29 0.70 9.22
N ARG A 34 -9.24 -0.13 9.17
CA ARG A 34 -9.06 -1.20 10.15
C ARG A 34 -8.75 -0.60 11.52
N ALA A 35 -9.08 -1.33 12.59
CA ALA A 35 -8.81 -0.88 13.95
C ALA A 35 -7.31 -0.84 14.29
N ASN A 36 -6.50 -1.59 13.54
CA ASN A 36 -5.08 -1.81 13.76
C ASN A 36 -4.27 -1.55 12.48
N GLU A 37 -4.54 -0.43 11.80
CA GLU A 37 -3.66 0.06 10.74
C GLU A 37 -2.33 0.53 11.34
N LEU A 38 -1.23 0.39 10.58
CA LEU A 38 0.09 0.84 11.03
C LEU A 38 0.06 2.35 11.30
N SER A 39 0.60 2.76 12.44
CA SER A 39 0.97 4.15 12.70
C SER A 39 1.98 4.66 11.67
N THR A 40 2.21 5.97 11.60
CA THR A 40 3.22 6.57 10.70
C THR A 40 4.62 6.01 10.95
N SER A 41 5.00 5.86 12.23
CA SER A 41 6.31 5.27 12.58
C SER A 41 6.45 3.82 12.15
N GLU A 42 5.40 3.00 12.32
CA GLU A 42 5.43 1.59 11.89
C GLU A 42 5.39 1.48 10.35
N ALA A 43 4.72 2.42 9.67
CA ALA A 43 4.70 2.49 8.22
C ALA A 43 6.08 2.81 7.64
N LEU A 44 6.79 3.80 8.21
CA LEU A 44 8.16 4.13 7.80
C LEU A 44 9.14 3.00 8.13
N ASP A 45 8.99 2.34 9.27
CA ASP A 45 9.79 1.14 9.61
C ASP A 45 9.57 0.00 8.59
N LEU A 46 8.32 -0.20 8.12
CA LEU A 46 8.05 -1.15 7.05
C LEU A 46 8.73 -0.78 5.72
N VAL A 47 8.86 0.51 5.40
CA VAL A 47 9.60 0.95 4.20
C VAL A 47 11.07 0.52 4.27
N GLU A 48 11.71 0.67 5.43
CA GLU A 48 13.08 0.19 5.65
C GLU A 48 13.16 -1.34 5.52
N GLN A 49 12.23 -2.08 6.13
CA GLN A 49 12.18 -3.55 6.01
C GLN A 49 11.98 -4.02 4.56
N LEU A 50 11.15 -3.33 3.77
CA LEU A 50 10.95 -3.61 2.36
C LEU A 50 12.25 -3.41 1.56
N ALA A 51 13.00 -2.35 1.86
CA ALA A 51 14.29 -2.08 1.24
C ALA A 51 15.34 -3.16 1.62
N GLU A 52 15.38 -3.58 2.89
CA GLU A 52 16.29 -4.62 3.38
C GLU A 52 16.11 -5.97 2.67
N VAL A 53 14.86 -6.34 2.35
CA VAL A 53 14.55 -7.58 1.61
C VAL A 53 14.66 -7.43 0.08
N GLY A 54 15.09 -6.25 -0.39
CA GLY A 54 15.42 -6.00 -1.79
C GLY A 54 14.24 -5.58 -2.67
N ILE A 55 13.12 -5.10 -2.10
CA ILE A 55 12.05 -4.43 -2.86
C ILE A 55 12.57 -3.09 -3.36
N LYS A 56 12.35 -2.81 -4.65
CA LYS A 56 12.84 -1.59 -5.32
C LYS A 56 11.72 -0.63 -5.67
N GLU A 57 10.49 -1.12 -5.69
CA GLU A 57 9.33 -0.35 -6.09
C GLU A 57 8.13 -0.75 -5.24
N VAL A 58 7.37 0.26 -4.81
CA VAL A 58 6.14 0.05 -4.06
C VAL A 58 5.02 0.82 -4.75
N THR A 59 3.89 0.17 -4.99
CA THR A 59 2.65 0.88 -5.30
C THR A 59 1.82 0.95 -4.04
N LEU A 60 1.60 2.17 -3.57
CA LEU A 60 0.70 2.46 -2.48
C LEU A 60 -0.74 2.34 -3.00
N ILE A 61 -1.49 1.44 -2.39
CA ILE A 61 -2.92 1.25 -2.61
C ILE A 61 -3.66 1.43 -1.28
N GLY A 62 -4.97 1.19 -1.29
CA GLY A 62 -5.78 1.25 -0.09
C GLY A 62 -7.17 0.65 -0.34
N GLY A 63 -8.11 1.12 0.46
CA GLY A 63 -9.39 1.55 -0.09
C GLY A 63 -9.15 2.72 -1.05
N GLU A 64 -8.98 3.91 -0.49
CA GLU A 64 -8.49 5.10 -1.19
C GLU A 64 -7.24 5.63 -0.45
N ALA A 65 -6.08 5.55 -1.10
CA ALA A 65 -4.79 5.86 -0.49
C ALA A 65 -4.75 7.31 0.03
N PHE A 66 -5.34 8.26 -0.71
CA PHE A 66 -5.35 9.67 -0.33
C PHE A 66 -6.20 10.00 0.91
N LEU A 67 -6.96 9.04 1.44
CA LEU A 67 -7.71 9.24 2.69
C LEU A 67 -6.88 8.97 3.95
N ARG A 68 -5.67 8.42 3.81
CA ARG A 68 -4.70 8.31 4.89
C ARG A 68 -3.97 9.66 5.06
N PRO A 69 -4.01 10.32 6.24
CA PRO A 69 -3.53 11.69 6.40
C PRO A 69 -2.04 11.92 6.10
N ASP A 70 -1.21 10.92 6.38
CA ASP A 70 0.26 10.92 6.31
C ASP A 70 0.81 10.28 5.03
N TRP A 71 -0.02 10.09 3.99
CA TRP A 71 0.40 9.39 2.77
C TRP A 71 1.56 10.05 1.99
N LEU A 72 1.77 11.37 2.16
CA LEU A 72 2.90 12.09 1.54
C LEU A 72 4.21 11.88 2.30
N GLU A 73 4.14 11.45 3.56
CA GLU A 73 5.32 11.17 4.39
C GLU A 73 5.83 9.74 4.19
N ILE A 74 4.91 8.81 3.87
CA ILE A 74 5.15 7.39 3.58
C ILE A 74 5.60 7.22 2.13
#